data_AF-A0A8C7GAG6-F1
#
_entry.id   AF-A0A8C7GAG6-F1
#
_cell.length_a   1.000
_cell.length_b   1.000
_cell.length_c   1.000
_cell.angle_alpha   90.00
_cell.angle_beta   90.00
_cell.angle_gamma   90.00
#
_symmetry.space_group_name_H-M   'P 1'
#
loop_
_entity.id
_entity.type
_entity.pdbx_description
1 polymer ?
#
loop_
_entity_poly.entity_id
_entity_poly.type
_entity_poly.pdbx_seq_one_letter_code
_entity_poly.pdbx_strand_id
1 'polypeptide(L)'
;DDLFAKHTVGRLTAMGVTPVGGLTVMGVTPVGGLTVMGVTPVGGLTVMGVTPVGELTVMGVTPVGGLTVMGVTPVGGLTVMGVTSVGGLTVMGVTPVGGLTAIWV
;
A
#
# COMPACT_ATOMS: atom_id res chain seq x y z
N ASP A 1 8.78 11.96 -5.65
CA ASP A 1 9.25 11.36 -4.38
C ASP A 1 8.91 9.88 -4.37
N ASP A 2 9.84 9.03 -4.81
CA ASP A 2 9.72 7.56 -4.79
C ASP A 2 10.11 7.08 -3.41
N LEU A 3 9.15 6.58 -2.61
CA LEU A 3 9.39 6.37 -1.18
C LEU A 3 9.89 4.96 -0.86
N PHE A 4 9.58 3.95 -1.69
CA PHE A 4 10.01 2.57 -1.42
C PHE A 4 10.17 1.75 -2.71
N ALA A 5 11.41 1.65 -3.19
CA ALA A 5 11.89 0.59 -4.08
C ALA A 5 13.03 -0.16 -3.37
N LYS A 6 12.67 -0.96 -2.36
CA LYS A 6 13.66 -1.65 -1.51
C LYS A 6 13.25 -3.09 -1.24
N HIS A 7 14.11 -4.02 -1.65
CA HIS A 7 14.19 -5.36 -1.06
C HIS A 7 14.81 -5.18 0.34
N THR A 8 14.11 -5.58 1.41
CA THR A 8 14.60 -5.45 2.79
C THR A 8 14.33 -6.73 3.55
N VAL A 9 15.33 -7.23 4.28
CA VAL A 9 15.27 -8.49 5.04
C VAL A 9 14.58 -8.30 6.40
N GLY A 10 13.55 -7.45 6.48
CA GLY A 10 12.91 -7.08 7.75
C GLY A 10 11.48 -6.58 7.55
N ARG A 11 10.84 -6.17 8.65
CA ARG A 11 9.51 -5.52 8.60
C ARG A 11 9.66 -4.07 8.16
N LEU A 12 8.83 -3.64 7.22
CA LEU A 12 8.77 -2.25 6.78
C LEU A 12 7.53 -1.56 7.36
N THR A 13 7.69 -0.34 7.86
CA THR A 13 6.60 0.44 8.44
C THR A 13 6.65 1.88 7.96
N ALA A 14 5.54 2.39 7.44
CA ALA A 14 5.36 3.78 7.06
C ALA A 14 4.14 4.35 7.81
N MET A 15 4.31 5.49 8.48
CA MET A 15 3.25 6.10 9.30
C MET A 15 3.20 7.62 9.06
N GLY A 16 1.99 8.18 8.94
CA GLY A 16 1.76 9.63 8.95
C GLY A 16 2.40 10.36 7.76
N VAL A 17 2.28 9.79 6.57
CA VAL A 17 2.98 10.29 5.37
C VAL A 17 2.05 11.19 4.57
N THR A 18 2.36 12.49 4.50
CA THR A 18 1.54 13.51 3.83
C THR A 18 2.33 14.28 2.75
N PRO A 19 2.76 13.63 1.66
CA PRO A 19 3.53 14.30 0.63
C PRO A 19 2.62 15.25 -0.16
N VAL A 20 3.16 16.42 -0.48
CA VAL A 20 2.48 17.43 -1.31
C VAL A 20 2.46 16.98 -2.78
N GLY A 21 3.44 16.18 -3.21
CA GLY A 21 3.45 15.51 -4.51
C GLY A 21 2.64 14.20 -4.53
N GLY A 22 2.66 13.53 -5.69
CA GLY A 22 2.20 12.14 -5.78
C GLY A 22 3.14 11.20 -5.02
N LEU A 23 2.59 10.15 -4.44
CA LEU A 23 3.34 9.10 -3.75
C LEU A 23 3.39 7.85 -4.61
N THR A 24 4.58 7.35 -4.88
CA THR A 24 4.79 6.11 -5.61
C THR A 24 5.55 5.10 -4.77
N VAL A 25 5.05 3.87 -4.76
CA VAL A 25 5.61 2.70 -4.06
C VAL A 25 5.72 1.58 -5.08
N MET A 26 6.92 1.04 -5.31
CA MET A 26 7.15 0.04 -6.35
C MET A 26 8.11 -1.05 -5.91
N GLY A 27 7.82 -2.32 -6.21
CA GLY A 27 8.81 -3.40 -6.07
C GLY A 27 9.22 -3.66 -4.62
N VAL A 28 8.24 -3.77 -3.72
CA VAL A 28 8.48 -3.88 -2.27
C VAL A 28 8.29 -5.33 -1.83
N THR A 29 9.36 -5.96 -1.34
CA THR A 29 9.34 -7.39 -0.92
C THR A 29 9.90 -7.61 0.50
N PRO A 30 9.28 -7.08 1.55
CA PRO A 30 9.79 -7.24 2.91
C PRO A 30 9.49 -8.64 3.44
N VAL A 31 10.48 -9.25 4.09
CA VAL A 31 10.33 -10.59 4.64
C VAL A 31 9.46 -10.59 5.91
N GLY A 32 9.56 -9.54 6.74
CA GLY A 32 8.86 -9.45 8.03
C GLY A 32 7.45 -8.85 7.98
N GLY A 33 6.91 -8.60 6.78
CA GLY A 33 5.63 -7.91 6.57
C GLY A 33 5.78 -6.40 6.30
N LEU A 34 4.68 -5.80 5.88
CA LEU A 34 4.59 -4.38 5.51
C LEU A 34 3.38 -3.74 6.20
N THR A 35 3.61 -2.65 6.91
CA THR A 35 2.54 -1.86 7.55
C THR A 35 2.58 -0.43 7.05
N VAL A 36 1.44 0.05 6.54
CA VAL A 36 1.27 1.42 6.05
C VAL A 36 0.07 2.03 6.75
N MET A 37 0.26 3.16 7.43
CA MET A 37 -0.80 3.82 8.19
C MET A 37 -0.82 5.33 7.98
N GLY A 38 -2.02 5.91 7.83
CA GLY A 38 -2.22 7.35 7.83
C GLY A 38 -1.48 8.04 6.68
N VAL A 39 -1.76 7.62 5.44
CA VAL A 39 -1.07 8.12 4.25
C VAL A 39 -2.02 8.98 3.43
N THR A 40 -1.71 10.27 3.30
CA THR A 40 -2.62 11.25 2.67
C THR A 40 -1.89 12.08 1.60
N PRO A 41 -1.53 11.49 0.46
CA PRO A 41 -0.80 12.21 -0.58
C PRO A 41 -1.76 13.10 -1.38
N VAL A 42 -1.32 14.33 -1.64
CA VAL A 42 -2.14 15.29 -2.38
C VAL A 42 -2.15 14.96 -3.87
N GLY A 43 -1.00 14.63 -4.47
CA GLY A 43 -0.90 14.32 -5.90
C GLY A 43 -1.42 12.94 -6.33
N GLY A 44 -1.95 12.14 -5.40
CA GLY A 44 -2.37 10.76 -5.64
C GLY A 44 -1.39 9.72 -5.11
N LEU A 45 -1.80 8.46 -5.07
CA LEU A 45 -1.04 7.32 -4.59
C LEU A 45 -1.00 6.23 -5.65
N THR A 46 0.20 5.79 -6.00
CA THR A 46 0.43 4.63 -6.87
C THR A 46 1.24 3.58 -6.13
N VAL A 47 0.73 2.35 -6.08
CA VAL A 47 1.38 1.19 -5.45
C VAL A 47 1.46 0.06 -6.46
N MET A 48 2.66 -0.43 -6.75
CA MET A 48 2.86 -1.50 -7.73
C MET A 48 3.84 -2.57 -7.25
N GLY A 49 3.54 -3.85 -7.51
CA GLY A 49 4.50 -4.94 -7.32
C GLY A 49 4.91 -5.10 -5.85
N VAL A 50 3.94 -5.26 -4.96
CA VAL A 50 4.17 -5.39 -3.52
C VAL A 50 3.95 -6.84 -3.09
N THR A 51 5.03 -7.51 -2.70
CA THR A 51 5.03 -8.95 -2.37
C THR A 51 5.72 -9.23 -1.03
N PRO A 52 5.12 -8.79 0.09
CA PRO A 52 5.66 -9.11 1.40
C PRO A 52 5.48 -10.60 1.70
N VAL A 53 6.49 -11.20 2.33
CA VAL A 53 6.40 -12.60 2.78
C VAL A 53 5.54 -12.71 4.04
N GLY A 54 5.62 -11.71 4.92
CA GLY A 54 4.73 -11.56 6.07
C GLY A 54 3.39 -10.92 5.72
N GLU A 55 2.68 -10.45 6.76
CA GLU A 55 1.40 -9.74 6.59
C GLU A 55 1.58 -8.38 5.90
N LEU A 56 0.58 -8.00 5.11
CA LEU A 56 0.43 -6.66 4.56
C LEU A 56 -0.76 -5.98 5.22
N THR A 57 -0.50 -4.89 5.94
CA THR A 57 -1.54 -4.09 6.60
C THR A 57 -1.50 -2.67 6.09
N VAL A 58 -2.61 -2.19 5.54
CA VAL A 58 -2.78 -0.83 5.03
C VAL A 58 -4.00 -0.21 5.70
N MET A 59 -3.81 0.89 6.43
CA MET A 59 -4.89 1.56 7.16
C MET A 59 -4.89 3.07 6.98
N GLY A 60 -6.08 3.67 6.80
CA GLY A 60 -6.23 5.12 6.79
C GLY A 60 -5.45 5.77 5.64
N VAL A 61 -5.77 5.37 4.40
CA VAL A 61 -5.09 5.87 3.20
C VAL A 61 -6.07 6.74 2.43
N THR A 62 -5.78 8.04 2.36
CA THR A 62 -6.68 9.03 1.75
C THR A 62 -5.99 9.91 0.71
N PRO A 63 -5.72 9.38 -0.50
CA PRO A 63 -5.14 10.18 -1.58
C PRO A 63 -6.16 11.14 -2.17
N VAL A 64 -5.71 12.36 -2.45
CA VAL A 64 -6.55 13.39 -3.08
C VAL A 64 -6.60 13.22 -4.60
N GLY A 65 -5.44 13.08 -5.26
CA GLY A 65 -5.35 12.96 -6.72
C GLY A 65 -5.79 11.62 -7.33
N GLY A 66 -6.07 10.60 -6.51
CA GLY A 66 -6.46 9.25 -6.94
C GLY A 66 -5.59 8.14 -6.34
N LEU A 67 -6.09 6.91 -6.36
CA LEU A 67 -5.42 5.72 -5.87
C LEU A 67 -5.30 4.67 -6.97
N THR A 68 -4.08 4.24 -7.27
CA THR A 68 -3.81 3.08 -8.14
C THR A 68 -3.03 2.03 -7.38
N VAL A 69 -3.55 0.80 -7.34
CA VAL A 69 -2.89 -0.35 -6.71
C VAL A 69 -2.85 -1.50 -7.70
N MET A 70 -1.65 -2.00 -8.02
CA MET A 70 -1.45 -3.09 -8.98
C MET A 70 -0.46 -4.14 -8.48
N GLY A 71 -0.79 -5.43 -8.69
CA GLY A 71 0.16 -6.52 -8.46
C GLY A 71 0.60 -6.62 -7.00
N VAL A 72 -0.36 -6.78 -6.09
CA VAL A 72 -0.12 -6.91 -4.66
C VAL A 72 -0.37 -8.36 -4.26
N THR A 73 0.69 -9.07 -3.88
CA THR A 73 0.67 -10.52 -3.64
C THR A 73 1.38 -10.82 -2.33
N PRO A 74 0.79 -10.49 -1.17
CA PRO A 74 1.34 -10.89 0.11
C PRO A 74 1.22 -12.41 0.29
N VAL A 75 2.31 -13.03 0.74
CA VAL A 75 2.32 -14.46 1.08
C VAL A 75 1.55 -14.70 2.38
N GLY A 76 1.64 -13.78 3.33
CA GLY A 76 0.80 -13.75 4.52
C GLY A 76 -0.62 -13.24 4.24
N GLY A 77 -1.26 -12.71 5.28
CA GLY A 77 -2.56 -12.04 5.16
C GLY A 77 -2.46 -10.64 4.55
N LEU A 78 -3.55 -10.19 3.94
CA LEU A 78 -3.76 -8.81 3.49
C LEU A 78 -4.93 -8.19 4.25
N THR A 79 -4.63 -7.13 4.99
CA THR A 79 -5.64 -6.29 5.64
C THR A 79 -5.57 -4.88 5.07
N VAL A 80 -6.69 -4.41 4.50
CA VAL A 80 -6.85 -3.05 3.98
C VAL A 80 -8.08 -2.44 4.64
N MET A 81 -7.93 -1.32 5.34
CA MET A 81 -9.05 -0.66 6.03
C MET A 81 -9.00 0.86 5.92
N GLY A 82 -10.15 1.50 5.77
CA GLY A 82 -10.24 2.96 5.79
C GLY A 82 -9.47 3.60 4.64
N VAL A 83 -9.63 3.03 3.45
CA VAL A 83 -9.06 3.58 2.21
C VAL A 83 -10.15 4.38 1.50
N THR A 84 -9.90 5.67 1.32
CA THR A 84 -10.85 6.61 0.69
C THR A 84 -10.10 7.44 -0.35
N SER A 85 -10.45 7.31 -1.62
CA SER A 85 -9.87 8.13 -2.68
C SER A 85 -10.82 9.27 -3.02
N VAL A 86 -10.33 10.52 -2.99
CA VAL A 86 -11.10 11.67 -3.49
C VAL A 86 -11.12 11.66 -5.03
N GLY A 87 -10.02 11.23 -5.65
CA GLY A 87 -9.91 11.01 -7.09
C GLY A 87 -10.33 9.59 -7.51
N GLY A 88 -9.91 9.17 -8.71
CA GLY A 88 -10.20 7.82 -9.22
C GLY A 88 -9.53 6.71 -8.39
N LEU A 89 -10.22 5.59 -8.24
CA LEU A 89 -9.72 4.37 -7.58
C LEU A 89 -9.56 3.25 -8.60
N THR A 90 -8.35 2.71 -8.73
CA THR A 90 -8.06 1.52 -9.53
C THR A 90 -7.31 0.49 -8.69
N VAL A 91 -7.84 -0.72 -8.61
CA VAL A 91 -7.22 -1.83 -7.89
C VAL A 91 -7.26 -3.07 -8.77
N MET A 92 -6.09 -3.62 -9.10
CA MET A 92 -5.96 -4.81 -9.95
C MET A 92 -4.87 -5.75 -9.47
N GLY A 93 -5.04 -7.06 -9.68
CA GLY A 93 -4.03 -8.06 -9.36
C GLY A 93 -3.68 -8.11 -7.87
N VAL A 94 -4.68 -8.02 -7.01
CA VAL A 94 -4.53 -8.21 -5.56
C VAL A 94 -4.85 -9.67 -5.25
N THR A 95 -3.83 -10.44 -4.89
CA THR A 95 -3.94 -11.89 -4.69
C THR A 95 -3.16 -12.31 -3.44
N PRO A 96 -3.69 -12.10 -2.23
CA PRO A 96 -3.08 -12.67 -1.04
C PRO A 96 -3.11 -14.19 -1.11
N VAL A 97 -2.00 -14.82 -0.68
CA VAL A 97 -1.95 -16.28 -0.51
C VAL A 97 -2.65 -16.68 0.81
N GLY A 98 -2.54 -15.83 1.83
CA GLY A 98 -3.31 -15.95 3.07
C GLY A 98 -4.72 -15.34 2.97
N GLY A 99 -5.24 -14.87 4.12
CA GLY A 99 -6.55 -14.24 4.18
C GLY A 99 -6.59 -12.83 3.56
N LEU A 100 -7.73 -12.45 2.98
CA LEU A 100 -8.02 -11.10 2.51
C LEU A 100 -9.09 -10.47 3.40
N THR A 101 -8.80 -9.31 3.97
CA THR A 101 -9.80 -8.40 4.54
C THR A 101 -9.63 -7.04 3.89
N ALA A 102 -10.68 -6.54 3.23
CA ALA A 102 -10.66 -5.24 2.58
C ALA A 102 -11.95 -4.48 2.90
N ILE A 103 -11.81 -3.34 3.57
CA ILE A 103 -12.89 -2.40 3.87
C ILE A 103 -12.53 -1.04 3.29
N TRP A 104 -13.31 -0.63 2.31
CA TRP A 104 -13.21 0.67 1.64
C TRP A 104 -14.23 1.62 2.27
N VAL A 105 -13.87 2.90 2.40
CA VAL A 105 -14.72 3.95 2.97
C VAL A 105 -14.91 5.05 1.96
#